data_AF-A0A6M0FEU4-F1
#
_entry.id   AF-A0A6M0FEU4-F1
#
_cell.length_a   1.000
_cell.length_b   1.000
_cell.length_c   1.000
_cell.angle_alpha   90.00
_cell.angle_beta   90.00
_cell.angle_gamma   90.00
#
_symmetry.space_group_name_H-M   'P 1'
#
loop_
_entity.id
_entity.type
_entity.pdbx_description
1 polymer ?
#
loop_
_entity_poly.entity_id
_entity_poly.type
_entity_poly.pdbx_seq_one_letter_code
_entity_poly.pdbx_strand_id
1 'polypeptide(L)' 'MAKLQLSNKILTTEEYLNYNDGTDTRYELLNGLLIEMPPESNLNARIAAFLLTSSIQLHSLNHSSF' A
#
# COMPACT_ATOMS: atom_id res chain seq x y z
N MET A 1 -8.37 0.03 13.06
CA MET A 1 -8.99 -0.94 12.12
C MET A 1 -9.27 -0.19 10.83
N ALA A 2 -9.05 -0.81 9.66
CA ALA A 2 -9.46 -0.23 8.38
C ALA A 2 -10.97 0.03 8.43
N LYS A 3 -11.39 1.24 8.09
CA LYS A 3 -12.80 1.57 8.06
C LYS A 3 -13.36 1.06 6.74
N LEU A 4 -14.23 0.06 6.82
CA LEU A 4 -15.03 -0.37 5.67
C LEU A 4 -16.04 0.74 5.36
N GLN A 5 -15.63 1.74 4.57
CA GLN A 5 -16.59 2.49 3.80
C GLN A 5 -16.95 1.65 2.58
N LEU A 6 -18.09 0.96 2.63
CA LEU A 6 -18.66 0.41 1.41
C LEU A 6 -19.07 1.58 0.52
N SER A 7 -18.25 1.86 -0.48
CA SER A 7 -18.70 2.59 -1.66
C SER A 7 -19.91 1.84 -2.24
N ASN A 8 -21.06 2.50 -2.37
CA ASN A 8 -22.23 1.95 -3.07
C ASN A 8 -21.97 1.75 -4.58
N LYS A 9 -20.81 2.19 -5.07
CA LYS A 9 -20.36 2.05 -6.45
C LYS A 9 -19.20 1.05 -6.52
N ILE A 10 -19.36 0.02 -7.35
CA ILE A 10 -18.25 -0.86 -7.75
C ILE A 10 -17.45 -0.12 -8.82
N LEU A 11 -16.14 -0.01 -8.63
CA LEU A 11 -15.22 0.62 -9.57
C LEU A 11 -14.46 -0.43 -10.38
N THR A 12 -14.25 -0.12 -11.66
CA THR A 12 -13.20 -0.74 -12.46
C THR A 12 -11.81 -0.25 -12.04
N THR A 13 -10.76 -0.96 -12.43
CA THR A 13 -9.38 -0.52 -12.18
C THR A 13 -9.09 0.86 -12.79
N GLU A 14 -9.63 1.14 -13.98
CA GLU A 14 -9.44 2.45 -14.64
C GLU A 14 -10.13 3.58 -13.87
N GLU A 15 -11.36 3.37 -13.39
CA GLU A 15 -12.04 4.34 -12.54
C GLU A 15 -11.32 4.54 -11.20
N TYR A 16 -10.76 3.48 -10.61
CA TYR A 16 -9.96 3.54 -9.40
C TYR A 16 -8.68 4.36 -9.59
N LEU A 17 -7.94 4.14 -10.67
CA LEU A 17 -6.70 4.89 -10.93
C LEU A 17 -6.94 6.38 -11.17
N ASN A 18 -8.14 6.74 -11.64
CA ASN A 18 -8.56 8.13 -11.82
C ASN A 18 -9.37 8.68 -10.63
N TYR A 19 -9.60 7.88 -9.59
CA TYR A 19 -10.39 8.29 -8.43
C TYR A 19 -9.64 9.33 -7.60
N ASN A 20 -10.34 10.42 -7.26
CA ASN A 20 -9.85 11.46 -6.37
C ASN A 20 -11.06 12.05 -5.63
N ASP A 21 -11.05 11.97 -4.29
CA ASP A 21 -12.11 12.51 -3.44
C ASP A 21 -11.82 13.96 -2.98
N GLY A 22 -10.75 14.57 -3.50
CA GLY A 22 -10.28 15.91 -3.13
C GLY A 22 -9.45 15.94 -1.85
N THR A 23 -9.09 14.79 -1.30
CA THR A 23 -8.30 14.66 -0.06
C THR A 23 -7.01 13.86 -0.28
N ASP A 24 -6.16 13.81 0.74
CA ASP A 24 -4.97 12.94 0.76
C ASP A 24 -5.28 11.51 1.25
N THR A 25 -6.57 11.16 1.39
CA THR A 25 -6.98 9.82 1.82
C THR A 25 -6.58 8.79 0.76
N ARG A 26 -5.93 7.72 1.22
CA ARG A 26 -5.53 6.63 0.33
C ARG A 26 -6.51 5.48 0.45
N TYR A 27 -6.80 4.84 -0.67
CA TYR A 27 -7.71 3.71 -0.73
C TYR A 27 -7.06 2.51 -1.40
N GLU A 28 -7.56 1.32 -1.09
CA GLU A 28 -7.28 0.09 -1.80
C GLU A 28 -8.52 -0.36 -2.57
N LEU A 29 -8.34 -0.89 -3.78
CA LEU A 29 -9.40 -1.49 -4.56
C LEU A 29 -9.50 -2.99 -4.23
N LEU A 30 -10.53 -3.38 -3.46
CA LEU A 30 -10.79 -4.76 -3.10
C LEU A 30 -12.09 -5.25 -3.76
N ASN A 31 -11.97 -6.11 -4.77
CA ASN A 31 -13.11 -6.63 -5.54
C ASN A 31 -14.04 -5.52 -6.08
N GLY A 32 -13.44 -4.43 -6.54
CA GLY A 32 -14.15 -3.25 -7.05
C GLY A 32 -14.69 -2.31 -5.97
N LEU A 33 -14.49 -2.60 -4.68
CA LEU A 33 -14.82 -1.70 -3.58
C LEU A 33 -13.60 -0.87 -3.18
N LEU A 34 -13.81 0.42 -2.92
CA LEU A 34 -12.81 1.28 -2.30
C LEU A 34 -12.79 1.04 -0.79
N ILE A 35 -11.63 0.69 -0.25
CA ILE A 35 -11.41 0.53 1.19
C ILE A 35 -10.38 1.56 1.64
N GLU A 36 -10.70 2.38 2.63
CA GLU A 36 -9.78 3.39 3.17
C GLU A 36 -8.58 2.70 3.84
N MET A 37 -7.37 3.08 3.43
CA MET A 37 -6.15 2.63 4.10
C MET A 37 -5.97 3.40 5.40
N PRO A 38 -5.79 2.71 6.54
CA PRO A 38 -5.47 3.39 7.78
C PRO A 38 -4.09 4.07 7.68
N PRO A 39 -3.83 5.11 8.47
CA PRO A 39 -2.48 5.67 8.62
C PRO A 39 -1.49 4.59 9.02
N GLU A 40 -0.29 4.65 8.47
CA GLU A 40 0.77 3.71 8.80
C GLU A 40 1.19 3.85 10.28
N SER A 41 1.46 2.72 10.93
CA SER A 41 1.96 2.74 12.31
C SER A 41 3.47 2.92 12.36
N ASN A 42 3.97 3.58 13.41
CA ASN A 42 5.41 3.74 13.62
C ASN A 42 6.17 2.39 13.66
N LEU A 43 5.55 1.34 14.21
CA LEU A 43 6.16 0.01 14.27
C LEU A 43 6.28 -0.60 12.86
N ASN A 44 5.21 -0.57 12.08
CA ASN A 44 5.22 -1.08 10.71
C ASN A 44 6.20 -0.31 9.83
N ALA A 45 6.29 1.01 9.97
CA ALA A 45 7.28 1.82 9.25
C ALA A 45 8.71 1.36 9.54
N ARG A 46 9.03 1.06 10.82
CA ARG A 46 10.33 0.51 11.22
C ARG A 46 10.57 -0.88 10.64
N ILE A 47 9.55 -1.75 10.67
CA ILE A 47 9.63 -3.09 10.07
C ILE A 47 9.87 -2.99 8.56
N ALA A 48 9.14 -2.13 7.85
CA ALA A 48 9.29 -1.93 6.42
C ALA A 48 10.70 -1.42 6.05
N ALA A 49 11.24 -0.45 6.80
CA ALA A 49 12.61 0.04 6.61
C ALA A 49 13.66 -1.06 6.87
N PHE A 50 13.47 -1.87 7.91
CA PHE A 50 14.34 -3.01 8.19
C PHE A 50 14.29 -4.04 7.06
N LEU A 51 13.11 -4.40 6.58
CA LEU A 51 12.95 -5.36 5.49
C LEU A 51 13.59 -4.85 4.20
N LEU A 52 13.34 -3.59 3.83
CA LEU A 52 13.93 -2.98 2.64
C LEU A 52 15.46 -3.01 2.68
N THR A 53 16.05 -2.53 3.77
CA THR A 53 17.52 -2.49 3.93
C THR A 53 18.12 -3.89 3.97
N SER A 54 17.47 -4.83 4.64
CA SER A 54 17.89 -6.24 4.68
C SER A 54 17.84 -6.90 3.29
N SER A 55 16.78 -6.66 2.51
CA SER A 55 16.65 -7.17 1.15
C SER A 55 17.73 -6.60 0.22
N ILE A 56 18.05 -5.31 0.33
CA ILE A 56 19.14 -4.68 -0.43
C ILE A 56 20.49 -5.31 -0.05
N GLN A 57 20.75 -5.49 1.24
CA GLN A 57 21.98 -6.12 1.71
C GLN A 57 22.12 -7.56 1.21
N LEU A 58 21.07 -8.38 1.35
CA LEU A 58 21.01 -9.75 0.83
C LEU A 58 21.29 -9.79 -0.68
N HIS A 59 20.65 -8.89 -1.44
CA HIS A 59 20.89 -8.79 -2.88
C HIS A 59 22.36 -8.44 -3.18
N SER A 60 22.95 -7.47 -2.47
CA SER A 60 24.34 -7.06 -2.69
C SER A 60 25.35 -8.17 -2.38
N LEU A 61 25.10 -8.98 -1.34
CA LEU A 61 25.94 -10.11 -0.98
C LEU A 61 25.90 -11.22 -2.05
N ASN A 62 24.75 -11.42 -2.70
CA ASN A 62 24.58 -12.42 -3.76
C ASN A 62 25.29 -12.05 -5.08
N HIS A 63 25.62 -10.77 -5.30
CA HIS A 63 26.37 -10.31 -6.49
C HIS A 63 27.86 -10.07 -6.21
N SER A 64 28.32 -10.23 -4.97
CA SER A 64 29.72 -10.01 -4.56
C SER A 64 30.61 -11.24 -4.75
N SER A 65 30.13 -12.26 -5.47
CA SER A 65 30.82 -13.53 -5.71
C SER A 65 31.17 -13.70 -7.21
N PHE A 66 31.88 -12.74 -7.80
CA PHE A 66 32.62 -12.90 -9.06
C PHE A 66 33.86 -12.01 -9.06
#